data_AF-A0A958Q7B0-F1
#
_entry.id   AF-A0A958Q7B0-F1
#
_cell.length_a   1.000
_cell.length_b   1.000
_cell.length_c   1.000
_cell.angle_alpha   90.00
_cell.angle_beta   90.00
_cell.angle_gamma   90.00
#
_symmetry.space_group_name_H-M   'P 1'
#
loop_
_entity.id
_entity.type
_entity.pdbx_description
1 polymer ?
#
loop_
_entity_poly.entity_id
_entity_poly.type
_entity_poly.pdbx_seq_one_letter_code
_entity_poly.pdbx_strand_id
1 'polypeptide(L)'
;VVFHARFIVGHRESRESQILREFGPLSTAQERRGKVVVATQVIEQSLDVDFDFMVSDLAPIDLIVQRAGRLRRHPRTEEGDPISSPDRRSGPETLFVYGPKWQEEPSENWFEECFSKAAYVYPAHGKLWLGAQFLRKEKQIIVPEKSREMIEYVYGDDSEDRVPQGLQSKEEAAYGEDLSQGNAAYLSALPLLESRLTGDAYYCSSTLQWEADREFATRLTHNQHRLRLVNWRKGKFVPLGQEEGEPLQWELGEISISHLGFKGSDPRRLTDEQQEAFIETTELPQNRYSTVLYAIPQVDDSWLIPVEMKTGFETWRYSLRMGLQNQGGRDE
;
A
#
# COMPACT_ATOMS: atom_id res chain seq x y z
N VAL A 1 0.79 13.95 9.70
CA VAL A 1 -0.30 13.26 8.96
C VAL A 1 0.06 11.80 8.81
N VAL A 2 -0.88 10.87 9.02
CA VAL A 2 -0.70 9.44 8.72
C VAL A 2 -1.41 9.13 7.40
N PHE A 3 -0.77 8.38 6.49
CA PHE A 3 -1.34 8.08 5.18
C PHE A 3 -1.02 6.66 4.71
N HIS A 4 -2.06 5.86 4.47
CA HIS A 4 -1.93 4.47 4.02
C HIS A 4 -3.24 3.96 3.43
N ALA A 5 -3.22 2.78 2.80
CA ALA A 5 -4.39 2.19 2.15
C ALA A 5 -5.56 1.84 3.11
N ARG A 6 -5.30 1.71 4.42
CA ARG A 6 -6.34 1.37 5.42
C ARG A 6 -7.22 2.55 5.90
N PHE A 7 -7.34 3.61 5.11
CA PHE A 7 -8.38 4.64 5.31
C PHE A 7 -9.53 4.36 4.35
N ILE A 8 -10.76 4.70 4.75
CA ILE A 8 -11.87 4.73 3.81
C ILE A 8 -11.59 5.77 2.71
N VAL A 9 -12.15 5.59 1.52
CA VAL A 9 -11.90 6.45 0.35
C VAL A 9 -12.09 7.93 0.68
N GLY A 10 -13.23 8.34 1.25
CA GLY A 10 -13.50 9.76 1.52
C GLY A 10 -12.49 10.42 2.47
N HIS A 11 -12.07 9.70 3.52
CA HIS A 11 -11.01 10.18 4.41
C HIS A 11 -9.63 10.13 3.77
N ARG A 12 -9.37 9.18 2.87
CA ARG A 12 -8.12 9.12 2.11
C ARG A 12 -7.98 10.33 1.19
N GLU A 13 -9.03 10.69 0.45
CA GLU A 13 -9.09 11.88 -0.41
C GLU A 13 -8.88 13.17 0.38
N SER A 14 -9.51 13.27 1.55
CA SER A 14 -9.32 14.41 2.46
C SER A 14 -7.87 14.54 2.93
N ARG A 15 -7.25 13.42 3.31
CA ARG A 15 -5.83 13.37 3.73
C ARG A 15 -4.87 13.64 2.59
N GLU A 16 -5.17 13.13 1.40
CA GLU A 16 -4.40 13.37 0.19
C GLU A 16 -4.41 14.87 -0.16
N SER A 17 -5.59 15.49 -0.15
CA SER A 17 -5.77 16.93 -0.36
C SER A 17 -5.02 17.75 0.70
N GLN A 18 -5.05 17.32 1.97
CA GLN A 18 -4.26 17.93 3.03
C GLN A 18 -2.77 17.85 2.73
N ILE A 19 -2.24 16.69 2.36
CA ILE A 19 -0.82 16.49 2.08
C ILE A 19 -0.40 17.33 0.87
N LEU A 20 -1.19 17.37 -0.21
CA LEU A 20 -0.88 18.18 -1.39
C LEU A 20 -0.89 19.68 -1.09
N ARG A 21 -1.85 20.15 -0.30
CA ARG A 21 -1.87 21.56 0.14
C ARG A 21 -0.64 21.89 0.98
N GLU A 22 -0.28 20.99 1.89
CA GLU A 22 0.79 21.24 2.85
C GLU A 22 2.18 21.01 2.26
N PHE A 23 2.36 20.11 1.30
CA PHE A 23 3.67 19.69 0.81
C PHE A 23 3.85 19.75 -0.71
N GLY A 24 2.81 20.13 -1.45
CA GLY A 24 2.85 20.23 -2.91
C GLY A 24 3.64 21.43 -3.44
N PRO A 25 3.74 21.59 -4.76
CA PRO A 25 4.59 22.59 -5.40
C PRO A 25 4.27 24.03 -4.99
N LEU A 26 3.00 24.34 -4.72
CA LEU A 26 2.53 25.68 -4.36
C LEU A 26 2.49 25.93 -2.84
N SER A 27 2.83 24.94 -2.02
CA SER A 27 2.80 25.09 -0.56
C SER A 27 3.79 26.15 -0.09
N THR A 28 3.38 27.00 0.84
CA THR A 28 4.20 28.06 1.43
C THR A 28 5.03 27.57 2.61
N ALA A 29 6.03 28.36 3.01
CA ALA A 29 6.82 28.12 4.22
C ALA A 29 5.94 27.90 5.47
N GLN A 30 4.88 28.71 5.61
CA GLN A 30 3.98 28.63 6.76
C GLN A 30 3.15 27.33 6.78
N GLU A 31 2.68 26.86 5.62
CA GLU A 31 1.87 25.65 5.51
C GLU A 31 2.66 24.38 5.80
N ARG A 32 3.96 24.37 5.49
CA ARG A 32 4.87 23.23 5.64
C ARG A 32 5.48 23.11 7.05
N ARG A 33 5.72 24.24 7.71
CA ARG A 33 6.55 24.33 8.92
C ARG A 33 6.08 23.40 10.04
N GLY A 34 7.01 22.60 10.57
CA GLY A 34 6.81 21.78 11.78
C GLY A 34 5.91 20.55 11.57
N LYS A 35 5.76 20.08 10.33
CA LYS A 35 4.89 18.95 10.00
C LYS A 35 5.67 17.69 9.64
N VAL A 36 5.10 16.55 9.98
CA VAL A 36 5.64 15.22 9.68
C VAL A 36 4.56 14.39 8.99
N VAL A 37 4.91 13.73 7.90
CA VAL A 37 4.07 12.74 7.22
C VAL A 37 4.65 11.36 7.49
N VAL A 38 3.83 10.45 7.99
CA VAL A 38 4.14 9.03 8.12
C VAL A 38 3.27 8.29 7.12
N ALA A 39 3.88 7.70 6.11
CA ALA A 39 3.15 7.05 5.04
C ALA A 39 3.75 5.70 4.66
N THR A 40 2.90 4.82 4.14
CA THR A 40 3.35 3.60 3.44
C THR A 40 3.66 3.93 1.98
N GLN A 41 4.02 2.91 1.19
CA GLN A 41 4.34 3.00 -0.25
C GLN A 41 3.32 3.76 -1.11
N VAL A 42 2.09 3.98 -0.60
CA VAL A 42 1.05 4.76 -1.29
C VAL A 42 1.50 6.19 -1.60
N ILE A 43 2.42 6.79 -0.83
CA ILE A 43 2.94 8.13 -1.13
C ILE A 43 3.82 8.18 -2.39
N GLU A 44 4.33 7.02 -2.84
CA GLU A 44 5.32 6.94 -3.92
C GLU A 44 4.67 7.11 -5.30
N GLN A 45 3.45 6.62 -5.51
CA GLN A 45 2.90 6.39 -6.85
C GLN A 45 2.00 7.49 -7.44
N SER A 46 1.61 8.53 -6.68
CA SER A 46 0.70 9.55 -7.23
C SER A 46 0.81 10.97 -6.67
N LEU A 47 1.63 11.21 -5.64
CA LEU A 47 1.67 12.52 -4.98
C LEU A 47 2.88 13.34 -5.40
N ASP A 48 2.61 14.50 -6.00
CA ASP A 48 3.61 15.53 -6.31
C ASP A 48 3.91 16.33 -5.05
N VAL A 49 4.76 15.77 -4.21
CA VAL A 49 5.12 16.31 -2.89
C VAL A 49 6.63 16.53 -2.78
N ASP A 50 6.97 17.54 -2.00
CA ASP A 50 8.33 17.95 -1.69
C ASP A 50 8.54 17.88 -0.19
N PHE A 51 9.61 17.22 0.25
CA PHE A 51 10.02 17.13 1.65
C PHE A 51 11.44 17.64 1.83
N ASP A 52 11.69 18.29 2.96
CA ASP A 52 13.02 18.79 3.33
C ASP A 52 13.92 17.66 3.88
N PHE A 53 13.28 16.61 4.40
CA PHE A 53 13.91 15.50 5.10
C PHE A 53 13.11 14.21 4.92
N MET A 54 13.79 13.06 4.83
CA MET A 54 13.12 11.77 4.67
C MET A 54 13.80 10.68 5.49
N VAL A 55 12.96 9.86 6.13
CA VAL A 55 13.35 8.58 6.73
C VAL A 55 12.57 7.49 6.01
N SER A 56 13.25 6.43 5.63
CA SER A 56 12.66 5.31 4.93
C SER A 56 13.13 3.99 5.52
N ASP A 57 12.24 3.01 5.68
CA ASP A 57 12.66 1.64 5.94
C ASP A 57 13.43 1.11 4.72
N LEU A 58 14.41 0.22 4.98
CA LEU A 58 15.15 -0.47 3.93
C LEU A 58 14.15 -1.19 3.01
N ALA A 59 14.31 -0.93 1.73
CA ALA A 59 13.49 -1.42 0.65
C ALA A 59 14.39 -1.68 -0.57
N PRO A 60 13.86 -2.31 -1.63
CA PRO A 60 14.55 -2.39 -2.91
C PRO A 60 15.10 -1.02 -3.34
N ILE A 61 16.32 -1.00 -3.86
CA ILE A 61 17.09 0.25 -4.05
C ILE A 61 16.39 1.24 -4.99
N ASP A 62 15.69 0.72 -5.99
CA ASP A 62 14.86 1.48 -6.93
C ASP A 62 13.69 2.18 -6.22
N LEU A 63 13.03 1.53 -5.26
CA LEU A 63 11.99 2.17 -4.43
C LEU A 63 12.58 3.25 -3.52
N ILE A 64 13.77 3.01 -2.94
CA ILE A 64 14.49 4.03 -2.16
C ILE A 64 14.76 5.28 -3.01
N VAL A 65 15.17 5.10 -4.27
CA VAL A 65 15.42 6.20 -5.21
C VAL A 65 14.14 6.91 -5.60
N GLN A 66 13.05 6.18 -5.85
CA GLN A 66 11.73 6.77 -6.11
C GLN A 66 11.26 7.63 -4.94
N ARG A 67 11.44 7.15 -3.70
CA ARG A 67 11.17 7.91 -2.47
C ARG A 67 12.07 9.15 -2.38
N ALA A 68 13.36 8.99 -2.63
CA ALA A 68 14.32 10.09 -2.67
C ALA A 68 13.93 11.18 -3.69
N GLY A 69 13.24 10.82 -4.78
CA GLY A 69 12.70 11.77 -5.76
C GLY A 69 11.57 12.70 -5.23
N ARG A 70 11.19 12.57 -3.96
CA ARG A 70 10.32 13.50 -3.22
C ARG A 70 11.10 14.40 -2.25
N LEU A 71 12.39 14.15 -2.03
CA LEU A 71 13.28 15.08 -1.33
C LEU A 71 13.59 16.25 -2.24
N ARG A 72 13.42 17.46 -1.72
CA ARG A 72 13.70 18.74 -2.39
C ARG A 72 13.28 18.80 -3.87
N ARG A 73 12.15 18.15 -4.18
CA ARG A 73 11.59 17.98 -5.52
C ARG A 73 11.26 19.30 -6.22
N HIS A 74 10.87 20.32 -5.47
CA HIS A 74 10.46 21.62 -6.00
C HIS A 74 11.41 22.71 -5.48
N PRO A 75 11.94 23.59 -6.35
CA PRO A 75 12.83 24.66 -5.89
C PRO A 75 12.14 25.62 -4.91
N ARG A 76 12.80 25.88 -3.78
CA ARG A 76 12.28 26.77 -2.72
C ARG A 76 13.30 27.79 -2.23
N THR A 77 12.82 28.88 -1.62
CA THR A 77 13.65 29.83 -0.85
C THR A 77 14.27 29.13 0.37
N GLU A 78 15.15 29.85 1.07
CA GLU A 78 15.70 29.37 2.35
C GLU A 78 14.60 29.15 3.41
N GLU A 79 13.55 29.97 3.37
CA GLU A 79 12.39 29.88 4.26
C GLU A 79 11.41 28.76 3.86
N GLY A 80 11.52 28.24 2.63
CA GLY A 80 10.66 27.17 2.10
C GLY A 80 9.53 27.62 1.18
N ASP A 81 9.51 28.88 0.74
CA ASP A 81 8.52 29.37 -0.22
C ASP A 81 8.85 28.95 -1.67
N PRO A 82 7.86 28.69 -2.53
CA PRO A 82 8.12 28.29 -3.92
C PRO A 82 8.87 29.36 -4.72
N ILE A 83 9.86 28.95 -5.53
CA ILE A 83 10.60 29.84 -6.44
C ILE A 83 10.83 29.21 -7.81
N SER A 84 11.10 30.05 -8.81
CA SER A 84 11.46 29.61 -10.17
C SER A 84 12.97 29.56 -10.43
N SER A 85 13.80 29.93 -9.45
CA SER A 85 15.25 29.77 -9.52
C SER A 85 15.69 28.45 -8.89
N PRO A 86 16.96 28.03 -9.00
CA PRO A 86 17.45 26.85 -8.28
C PRO A 86 17.14 26.90 -6.79
N ASP A 87 16.97 25.73 -6.19
CA ASP A 87 16.67 25.57 -4.78
C ASP A 87 17.70 26.30 -3.91
N ARG A 88 17.24 27.03 -2.89
CA ARG A 88 18.08 27.82 -1.98
C ARG A 88 18.02 27.31 -0.55
N ARG A 89 17.40 26.16 -0.28
CA ARG A 89 17.37 25.59 1.06
C ARG A 89 18.77 25.18 1.48
N SER A 90 19.17 25.66 2.66
CA SER A 90 20.47 25.34 3.25
C SER A 90 20.59 23.86 3.65
N GLY A 91 21.81 23.33 3.66
CA GLY A 91 22.11 21.94 4.07
C GLY A 91 21.93 20.89 2.98
N PRO A 92 22.39 19.64 3.22
CA PRO A 92 22.34 18.57 2.23
C PRO A 92 20.95 17.92 2.12
N GLU A 93 20.62 17.44 0.92
CA GLU A 93 19.52 16.50 0.72
C GLU A 93 19.79 15.21 1.49
N THR A 94 19.01 14.97 2.54
CA THR A 94 19.31 13.90 3.50
C THR A 94 18.20 12.86 3.52
N LEU A 95 18.56 11.63 3.16
CA LEU A 95 17.74 10.44 3.28
C LEU A 95 18.35 9.51 4.33
N PHE A 96 17.61 9.23 5.39
CA PHE A 96 17.96 8.19 6.36
C PHE A 96 17.27 6.89 5.99
N VAL A 97 18.05 5.83 5.77
CA VAL A 97 17.53 4.48 5.57
C VAL A 97 17.63 3.71 6.88
N TYR A 98 16.49 3.43 7.50
CA TYR A 98 16.37 2.59 8.69
C TYR A 98 16.39 1.12 8.27
N GLY A 99 17.23 0.30 8.90
CA GLY A 99 17.37 -1.10 8.52
C GLY A 99 17.95 -1.96 9.63
N PRO A 100 17.96 -3.29 9.43
CA PRO A 100 18.66 -4.20 10.33
C PRO A 100 20.14 -3.81 10.48
N LYS A 101 20.74 -4.17 11.62
CA LYS A 101 22.16 -3.95 11.86
C LYS A 101 22.96 -4.64 10.75
N TRP A 102 23.92 -3.92 10.17
CA TRP A 102 24.78 -4.44 9.10
C TRP A 102 25.58 -5.66 9.56
N GLN A 103 25.61 -6.69 8.71
CA GLN A 103 26.40 -7.91 8.85
C GLN A 103 26.98 -8.23 7.48
N GLU A 104 28.30 -8.50 7.39
CA GLU A 104 28.92 -8.91 6.12
C GLU A 104 28.46 -10.30 5.70
N GLU A 105 28.28 -11.19 6.67
CA GLU A 105 27.71 -12.53 6.48
C GLU A 105 26.39 -12.63 7.27
N PRO A 106 25.28 -12.11 6.71
CA PRO A 106 23.97 -12.15 7.34
C PRO A 106 23.40 -13.57 7.40
N SER A 107 22.61 -13.86 8.44
CA SER A 107 21.74 -15.04 8.47
C SER A 107 20.52 -14.88 7.57
N GLU A 108 19.85 -15.99 7.26
CA GLU A 108 18.62 -16.04 6.45
C GLU A 108 17.52 -15.07 6.90
N ASN A 109 17.39 -14.86 8.21
CA ASN A 109 16.35 -14.02 8.82
C ASN A 109 16.80 -12.57 9.05
N TRP A 110 17.94 -12.14 8.51
CA TRP A 110 18.54 -10.81 8.78
C TRP A 110 17.56 -9.65 8.58
N PHE A 111 16.73 -9.70 7.54
CA PHE A 111 15.71 -8.69 7.29
C PHE A 111 14.46 -8.88 8.16
N GLU A 112 14.01 -10.13 8.33
CA GLU A 112 12.81 -10.51 9.09
C GLU A 112 12.89 -10.15 10.58
N GLU A 113 14.08 -10.27 11.17
CA GLU A 113 14.32 -9.91 12.58
C GLU A 113 13.99 -8.44 12.86
N CYS A 114 14.26 -7.55 11.89
CA CYS A 114 13.93 -6.12 12.00
C CYS A 114 12.53 -5.82 11.43
N PHE A 115 12.13 -6.49 10.35
CA PHE A 115 10.91 -6.18 9.60
C PHE A 115 10.09 -7.43 9.23
N SER A 116 9.62 -8.15 10.24
CA SER A 116 8.85 -9.40 10.05
C SER A 116 7.66 -9.26 9.08
N LYS A 117 6.96 -8.12 9.08
CA LYS A 117 5.86 -7.86 8.14
C LYS A 117 6.34 -7.43 6.76
N ALA A 118 7.42 -6.65 6.67
CA ALA A 118 7.91 -6.16 5.39
C ALA A 118 8.64 -7.26 4.60
N ALA A 119 9.14 -8.30 5.27
CA ALA A 119 9.74 -9.47 4.62
C ALA A 119 8.75 -10.19 3.68
N TYR A 120 7.45 -10.19 4.01
CA TYR A 120 6.42 -10.70 3.10
C TYR A 120 6.18 -9.78 1.90
N VAL A 121 6.47 -8.49 2.02
CA VAL A 121 6.33 -7.50 0.94
C VAL A 121 7.56 -7.49 0.04
N TYR A 122 8.74 -7.77 0.59
CA TYR A 122 10.02 -7.77 -0.08
C TYR A 122 10.73 -9.13 0.13
N PRO A 123 10.34 -10.18 -0.59
CA PRO A 123 10.84 -11.54 -0.35
C PRO A 123 12.31 -11.74 -0.76
N ALA A 124 12.81 -10.96 -1.71
CA ALA A 124 14.20 -11.04 -2.20
C ALA A 124 15.19 -10.34 -1.24
N HIS A 125 15.50 -11.00 -0.13
CA HIS A 125 16.38 -10.44 0.91
C HIS A 125 17.82 -10.20 0.44
N GLY A 126 18.31 -10.98 -0.54
CA GLY A 126 19.63 -10.78 -1.14
C GLY A 126 19.73 -9.42 -1.82
N LYS A 127 18.72 -9.04 -2.61
CA LYS A 127 18.65 -7.72 -3.26
C LYS A 127 18.58 -6.57 -2.26
N LEU A 128 17.86 -6.74 -1.14
CA LEU A 128 17.83 -5.74 -0.05
C LEU A 128 19.22 -5.54 0.57
N TRP A 129 19.95 -6.64 0.78
CA TRP A 129 21.30 -6.60 1.33
C TRP A 129 22.29 -5.92 0.36
N LEU A 130 22.23 -6.25 -0.94
CA LEU A 130 23.06 -5.61 -1.97
C LEU A 130 22.79 -4.10 -2.05
N GLY A 131 21.52 -3.70 -2.00
CA GLY A 131 21.13 -2.29 -1.93
C GLY A 131 21.70 -1.58 -0.70
N ALA A 132 21.60 -2.21 0.48
CA ALA A 132 22.19 -1.69 1.71
C ALA A 132 23.72 -1.59 1.62
N GLN A 133 24.39 -2.58 1.04
CA GLN A 133 25.84 -2.60 0.82
C GLN A 133 26.27 -1.43 -0.07
N PHE A 134 25.59 -1.23 -1.19
CA PHE A 134 25.86 -0.13 -2.13
C PHE A 134 25.70 1.22 -1.43
N LEU A 135 24.58 1.45 -0.74
CA LEU A 135 24.33 2.71 -0.02
C LEU A 135 25.37 2.98 1.08
N ARG A 136 25.84 1.96 1.79
CA ARG A 136 26.90 2.11 2.81
C ARG A 136 28.24 2.47 2.20
N LYS A 137 28.57 1.90 1.04
CA LYS A 137 29.82 2.15 0.32
C LYS A 137 29.84 3.56 -0.28
N GLU A 138 28.79 3.92 -1.04
CA GLU A 138 28.74 5.19 -1.76
C GLU A 138 28.37 6.37 -0.86
N LYS A 139 27.52 6.16 0.15
CA LYS A 139 26.99 7.19 1.09
C LYS A 139 26.24 8.35 0.44
N GLN A 140 26.01 8.29 -0.86
CA GLN A 140 25.30 9.28 -1.65
C GLN A 140 24.60 8.58 -2.82
N ILE A 141 23.48 9.15 -3.25
CA ILE A 141 22.74 8.73 -4.43
C ILE A 141 22.87 9.84 -5.46
N ILE A 142 23.50 9.57 -6.60
CA ILE A 142 23.72 10.55 -7.68
C ILE A 142 22.88 10.12 -8.88
N VAL A 143 21.86 10.93 -9.21
CA VAL A 143 20.91 10.68 -10.29
C VAL A 143 20.94 11.87 -11.25
N PRO A 144 21.00 11.64 -12.58
CA PRO A 144 20.93 10.34 -13.27
C PRO A 144 22.28 9.61 -13.45
N GLU A 145 23.41 10.23 -13.10
CA GLU A 145 24.74 9.80 -13.55
C GLU A 145 25.15 8.41 -13.04
N LYS A 146 24.84 8.07 -11.77
CA LYS A 146 25.17 6.77 -11.17
C LYS A 146 23.99 5.81 -11.09
N SER A 147 22.84 6.16 -11.68
CA SER A 147 21.64 5.32 -11.60
C SER A 147 21.87 3.93 -12.18
N ARG A 148 22.54 3.84 -13.34
CA ARG A 148 22.81 2.55 -13.98
C ARG A 148 23.75 1.69 -13.16
N GLU A 149 24.85 2.26 -12.66
CA GLU A 149 25.81 1.56 -11.80
C GLU A 149 25.11 0.95 -10.58
N MET A 150 24.24 1.71 -9.91
CA MET A 150 23.47 1.26 -8.77
C MET A 150 22.49 0.13 -9.10
N ILE A 151 21.75 0.24 -10.21
CA ILE A 151 20.77 -0.78 -10.62
C ILE A 151 21.48 -2.07 -11.04
N GLU A 152 22.51 -1.99 -11.87
CA GLU A 152 23.33 -3.15 -12.29
C GLU A 152 24.02 -3.79 -11.08
N TYR A 153 24.42 -2.98 -10.07
CA TYR A 153 25.00 -3.53 -8.85
C TYR A 153 24.04 -4.45 -8.10
N VAL A 154 22.74 -4.13 -8.06
CA VAL A 154 21.77 -4.91 -7.30
C VAL A 154 21.10 -6.00 -8.15
N TYR A 155 20.80 -5.68 -9.41
CA TYR A 155 19.96 -6.52 -10.27
C TYR A 155 20.67 -7.08 -11.50
N GLY A 156 21.94 -6.75 -11.73
CA GLY A 156 22.70 -7.28 -12.86
C GLY A 156 22.88 -8.79 -12.78
N ASP A 157 23.20 -9.42 -13.91
CA ASP A 157 23.33 -10.88 -14.02
C ASP A 157 24.39 -11.46 -13.06
N ASP A 158 25.42 -10.69 -12.72
CA ASP A 158 26.51 -11.05 -11.79
C ASP A 158 26.19 -10.69 -10.31
N SER A 159 24.97 -10.23 -10.02
CA SER A 159 24.58 -9.85 -8.67
C SER A 159 24.40 -11.05 -7.75
N GLU A 160 24.02 -12.21 -8.28
CA GLU A 160 23.84 -13.45 -7.51
C GLU A 160 25.14 -13.90 -6.84
N ASP A 161 26.27 -13.77 -7.55
CA ASP A 161 27.61 -14.11 -7.03
C ASP A 161 28.02 -13.26 -5.81
N ARG A 162 27.36 -12.09 -5.64
CA ARG A 162 27.62 -11.15 -4.55
C ARG A 162 26.68 -11.32 -3.38
N VAL A 163 25.61 -12.12 -3.52
CA VAL A 163 24.67 -12.41 -2.44
C VAL A 163 25.34 -13.35 -1.42
N PRO A 164 25.42 -12.97 -0.13
CA PRO A 164 26.01 -13.84 0.89
C PRO A 164 25.28 -15.18 1.02
N GLN A 165 26.02 -16.22 1.38
CA GLN A 165 25.50 -17.59 1.44
C GLN A 165 24.25 -17.70 2.33
N GLY A 166 24.22 -16.97 3.45
CA GLY A 166 23.08 -17.01 4.37
C GLY A 166 21.77 -16.47 3.80
N LEU A 167 21.79 -15.71 2.71
CA LEU A 167 20.58 -15.16 2.07
C LEU A 167 20.20 -15.87 0.75
N GLN A 168 21.06 -16.75 0.23
CA GLN A 168 20.83 -17.43 -1.06
C GLN A 168 19.49 -18.17 -1.09
N SER A 169 19.14 -18.90 -0.03
CA SER A 169 17.87 -19.64 0.03
C SER A 169 16.63 -18.73 -0.08
N LYS A 170 16.67 -17.51 0.50
CA LYS A 170 15.56 -16.53 0.37
C LYS A 170 15.50 -15.94 -1.04
N GLU A 171 16.66 -15.69 -1.64
CA GLU A 171 16.77 -15.19 -3.00
C GLU A 171 16.26 -16.22 -4.02
N GLU A 172 16.70 -17.47 -3.92
CA GLU A 172 16.24 -18.58 -4.76
C GLU A 172 14.74 -18.82 -4.63
N ALA A 173 14.21 -18.76 -3.40
CA ALA A 173 12.77 -18.88 -3.17
C ALA A 173 11.98 -17.74 -3.82
N ALA A 174 12.46 -16.50 -3.70
CA ALA A 174 11.84 -15.34 -4.33
C ALA A 174 11.89 -15.43 -5.87
N TYR A 175 13.03 -15.84 -6.43
CA TYR A 175 13.19 -16.05 -7.87
C TYR A 175 12.30 -17.19 -8.39
N GLY A 176 12.18 -18.29 -7.65
CA GLY A 176 11.29 -19.40 -8.00
C GLY A 176 9.81 -18.99 -8.02
N GLU A 177 9.39 -18.13 -7.08
CA GLU A 177 8.04 -17.56 -7.06
C GLU A 177 7.81 -16.63 -8.26
N ASP A 178 8.78 -15.77 -8.62
CA ASP A 178 8.69 -14.90 -9.79
C ASP A 178 8.58 -15.69 -11.11
N LEU A 179 9.36 -16.77 -11.27
CA LEU A 179 9.24 -17.69 -12.41
C LEU A 179 7.86 -18.35 -12.48
N SER A 180 7.33 -18.79 -11.33
CA SER A 180 5.99 -19.38 -11.23
C SER A 180 4.90 -18.40 -11.67
N GLN A 181 4.99 -17.16 -11.20
CA GLN A 181 4.09 -16.07 -11.58
C GLN A 181 4.21 -15.69 -13.06
N GLY A 182 5.43 -15.60 -13.59
CA GLY A 182 5.69 -15.35 -15.01
C GLY A 182 5.07 -16.42 -15.91
N ASN A 183 5.18 -17.69 -15.53
CA ASN A 183 4.56 -18.79 -16.26
C ASN A 183 3.02 -18.75 -16.18
N ALA A 184 2.45 -18.43 -15.01
CA ALA A 184 1.00 -18.26 -14.85
C ALA A 184 0.46 -17.10 -15.71
N ALA A 185 1.21 -15.99 -15.78
CA ALA A 185 0.89 -14.85 -16.63
C ALA A 185 0.96 -15.22 -18.12
N TYR A 186 2.00 -15.96 -18.54
CA TYR A 186 2.14 -16.46 -19.90
C TYR A 186 0.95 -17.33 -20.32
N LEU A 187 0.50 -18.25 -19.46
CA LEU A 187 -0.67 -19.10 -19.71
C LEU A 187 -2.00 -18.33 -19.73
N SER A 188 -2.05 -17.17 -19.07
CA SER A 188 -3.22 -16.28 -19.01
C SER A 188 -3.22 -15.24 -20.14
N ALA A 189 -2.09 -15.02 -20.81
CA ALA A 189 -1.95 -14.05 -21.87
C ALA A 189 -2.64 -14.53 -23.16
N LEU A 190 -3.22 -13.58 -23.90
CA LEU A 190 -3.75 -13.86 -25.23
C LEU A 190 -2.58 -14.08 -26.22
N PRO A 191 -2.58 -15.15 -27.02
CA PRO A 191 -1.51 -15.44 -27.99
C PRO A 191 -1.63 -14.54 -29.24
N LEU A 192 -1.34 -13.25 -29.09
CA LEU A 192 -1.52 -12.23 -30.14
C LEU A 192 -0.60 -12.39 -31.37
N LEU A 193 0.54 -13.08 -31.22
CA LEU A 193 1.52 -13.28 -32.30
C LEU A 193 1.22 -14.52 -33.15
N GLU A 194 0.79 -15.62 -32.52
CA GLU A 194 0.38 -16.84 -33.24
C GLU A 194 -0.95 -16.63 -34.00
N SER A 195 -1.83 -15.78 -33.46
CA SER A 195 -3.13 -15.47 -34.06
C SER A 195 -3.04 -14.59 -35.33
N ARG A 196 -1.94 -13.85 -35.51
CA ARG A 196 -1.67 -13.07 -36.73
C ARG A 196 -1.22 -13.93 -37.92
N LEU A 197 -0.61 -15.08 -37.67
CA LEU A 197 -0.04 -15.96 -38.71
C LEU A 197 -1.06 -16.99 -39.23
N THR A 198 -2.09 -17.30 -38.45
CA THR A 198 -3.05 -18.39 -38.73
C THR A 198 -4.41 -17.92 -39.22
N GLY A 199 -4.72 -16.62 -39.15
CA GLY A 199 -6.00 -16.05 -39.60
C GLY A 199 -7.17 -16.26 -38.62
N ASP A 200 -7.01 -17.17 -37.65
CA ASP A 200 -7.97 -17.42 -36.57
C ASP A 200 -7.70 -16.49 -35.38
N ALA A 201 -7.90 -15.19 -35.61
CA ALA A 201 -7.41 -14.12 -34.75
C ALA A 201 -7.98 -14.08 -33.32
N TYR A 202 -8.98 -14.92 -32.98
CA TYR A 202 -9.72 -14.85 -31.72
C TYR A 202 -10.16 -16.21 -31.13
N TYR A 203 -9.73 -17.34 -31.71
CA TYR A 203 -10.12 -18.65 -31.24
C TYR A 203 -9.00 -19.28 -30.41
N CYS A 204 -9.21 -19.36 -29.10
CA CYS A 204 -8.41 -20.26 -28.27
C CYS A 204 -9.15 -21.60 -28.11
N SER A 205 -8.58 -22.66 -28.68
CA SER A 205 -9.13 -24.02 -28.64
C SER A 205 -8.75 -24.80 -27.37
N SER A 206 -8.01 -24.20 -26.44
CA SER A 206 -7.68 -24.86 -25.19
C SER A 206 -8.86 -24.79 -24.22
N THR A 207 -9.44 -25.96 -23.92
CA THR A 207 -10.55 -26.13 -22.96
C THR A 207 -10.18 -25.66 -21.53
N LEU A 208 -8.88 -25.49 -21.27
CA LEU A 208 -8.33 -25.08 -19.97
C LEU A 208 -8.43 -23.56 -19.71
N GLN A 209 -8.65 -22.72 -20.73
CA GLN A 209 -8.73 -21.26 -20.53
C GLN A 209 -10.15 -20.74 -20.23
N TRP A 210 -11.21 -21.54 -20.37
CA TRP A 210 -12.60 -21.08 -20.20
C TRP A 210 -13.33 -21.82 -19.08
N GLU A 211 -12.68 -22.06 -17.95
CA GLU A 211 -13.39 -22.43 -16.73
C GLU A 211 -14.07 -21.18 -16.14
N ALA A 212 -15.38 -21.25 -15.88
CA ALA A 212 -16.19 -20.12 -15.42
C ALA A 212 -15.72 -19.52 -14.08
N ASP A 213 -14.90 -20.25 -13.33
CA ASP A 213 -14.35 -19.87 -12.02
C ASP A 213 -12.88 -19.38 -12.09
N ARG A 214 -12.30 -19.23 -13.29
CA ARG A 214 -10.94 -18.69 -13.45
C ARG A 214 -10.96 -17.16 -13.45
N GLU A 215 -10.53 -16.56 -12.35
CA GLU A 215 -10.23 -15.12 -12.27
C GLU A 215 -8.92 -14.81 -13.00
N PHE A 216 -9.00 -14.11 -14.12
CA PHE A 216 -7.84 -13.61 -14.86
C PHE A 216 -7.37 -12.28 -14.24
N ALA A 217 -6.47 -12.36 -13.27
CA ALA A 217 -5.89 -11.19 -12.65
C ALA A 217 -4.71 -10.64 -13.47
N THR A 218 -4.77 -9.37 -13.88
CA THR A 218 -3.65 -8.67 -14.55
C THR A 218 -2.52 -8.29 -13.58
N ARG A 219 -2.76 -8.44 -12.27
CA ARG A 219 -1.75 -8.41 -11.22
C ARG A 219 -1.94 -9.67 -10.38
N LEU A 220 -0.92 -10.52 -10.32
CA LEU A 220 -0.84 -11.67 -9.42
C LEU A 220 -0.60 -11.15 -7.98
N THR A 221 -1.58 -10.45 -7.42
CA THR A 221 -1.52 -9.89 -6.06
C THR A 221 -2.61 -10.49 -5.20
N HIS A 222 -2.33 -10.56 -3.89
CA HIS A 222 -3.22 -11.08 -2.85
C HIS A 222 -4.68 -10.64 -3.03
N ASN A 223 -5.61 -11.60 -2.95
CA ASN A 223 -7.06 -11.35 -2.99
C ASN A 223 -7.44 -10.17 -2.09
N GLN A 224 -7.81 -9.05 -2.71
CA GLN A 224 -8.27 -7.86 -2.00
C GLN A 224 -9.78 -7.96 -1.82
N HIS A 225 -10.22 -7.92 -0.57
CA HIS A 225 -11.63 -7.86 -0.22
C HIS A 225 -12.04 -6.40 -0.01
N ARG A 226 -13.14 -5.97 -0.64
CA ARG A 226 -13.71 -4.64 -0.46
C ARG A 226 -14.69 -4.64 0.70
N LEU A 227 -14.41 -3.82 1.71
CA LEU A 227 -15.33 -3.55 2.81
C LEU A 227 -15.95 -2.18 2.65
N ARG A 228 -17.21 -2.04 3.07
CA ARG A 228 -17.93 -0.76 3.16
C ARG A 228 -18.30 -0.50 4.61
N LEU A 229 -17.69 0.51 5.22
CA LEU A 229 -18.04 0.94 6.56
C LEU A 229 -19.27 1.85 6.48
N VAL A 230 -20.27 1.59 7.31
CA VAL A 230 -21.50 2.39 7.41
C VAL A 230 -21.78 2.80 8.85
N ASN A 231 -22.42 3.94 9.06
CA ASN A 231 -22.91 4.34 10.37
C ASN A 231 -24.43 4.55 10.35
N TRP A 232 -25.05 4.36 11.51
CA TRP A 232 -26.48 4.58 11.69
C TRP A 232 -26.78 6.07 11.87
N ARG A 233 -27.59 6.64 10.99
CA ARG A 233 -28.01 8.05 11.05
C ARG A 233 -29.45 8.21 10.57
N LYS A 234 -30.30 8.87 11.36
CA LYS A 234 -31.70 9.21 11.02
C LYS A 234 -32.50 8.01 10.47
N GLY A 235 -32.42 6.85 11.12
CA GLY A 235 -33.21 5.67 10.75
C GLY A 235 -32.66 4.85 9.57
N LYS A 236 -31.45 5.13 9.09
CA LYS A 236 -30.82 4.38 8.00
C LYS A 236 -29.31 4.25 8.17
N PHE A 237 -28.73 3.24 7.52
CA PHE A 237 -27.28 3.15 7.35
C PHE A 237 -26.81 4.02 6.19
N VAL A 238 -25.78 4.82 6.44
CA VAL A 238 -25.11 5.61 5.40
C VAL A 238 -23.60 5.33 5.42
N PRO A 239 -22.91 5.44 4.28
CA PRO A 239 -21.47 5.28 4.21
C PRO A 239 -20.74 6.15 5.23
N LEU A 240 -19.76 5.56 5.90
CA LEU A 240 -18.87 6.31 6.77
C LEU A 240 -18.12 7.33 5.91
N GLY A 241 -18.09 8.61 6.31
CA GLY A 241 -17.54 9.70 5.49
C GLY A 241 -18.57 10.48 4.66
N GLN A 242 -19.83 10.00 4.57
CA GLN A 242 -20.91 10.75 3.93
C GLN A 242 -21.24 12.03 4.72
N GLU A 243 -21.25 13.18 4.01
CA GLU A 243 -21.73 14.46 4.52
C GLU A 243 -23.27 14.56 4.48
N GLU A 244 -23.83 15.38 5.36
CA GLU A 244 -25.27 15.54 5.48
C GLU A 244 -25.83 16.38 4.32
N GLY A 245 -26.85 15.85 3.64
CA GLY A 245 -27.51 16.54 2.52
C GLY A 245 -26.95 16.19 1.14
N GLU A 246 -25.85 15.45 1.06
CA GLU A 246 -25.30 14.97 -0.20
C GLU A 246 -25.97 13.67 -0.69
N PRO A 247 -25.94 13.40 -2.02
CA PRO A 247 -26.36 12.11 -2.56
C PRO A 247 -25.58 10.95 -1.95
N LEU A 248 -26.23 9.80 -1.82
CA LEU A 248 -25.64 8.60 -1.23
C LEU A 248 -24.49 8.08 -2.12
N GLN A 249 -23.27 8.07 -1.58
CA GLN A 249 -22.07 7.60 -2.27
C GLN A 249 -21.41 6.48 -1.47
N TRP A 250 -21.67 5.23 -1.89
CA TRP A 250 -21.18 4.04 -1.17
C TRP A 250 -19.67 3.92 -1.17
N GLU A 251 -19.04 4.46 -2.20
CA GLU A 251 -17.60 4.46 -2.43
C GLU A 251 -16.86 5.19 -1.30
N LEU A 252 -17.46 6.24 -0.71
CA LEU A 252 -16.80 7.03 0.34
C LEU A 252 -16.40 6.18 1.56
N GLY A 253 -17.24 5.20 1.91
CA GLY A 253 -17.02 4.30 3.04
C GLY A 253 -16.17 3.07 2.71
N GLU A 254 -15.64 2.96 1.49
CA GLU A 254 -14.92 1.77 1.06
C GLU A 254 -13.49 1.69 1.55
N ILE A 255 -13.05 0.48 1.87
CA ILE A 255 -11.68 0.15 2.23
C ILE A 255 -11.31 -1.23 1.68
N SER A 256 -10.17 -1.32 0.99
CA SER A 256 -9.63 -2.60 0.52
C SER A 256 -8.71 -3.21 1.57
N ILE A 257 -8.94 -4.48 1.91
CA ILE A 257 -8.10 -5.23 2.84
C ILE A 257 -7.67 -6.57 2.24
N SER A 258 -6.49 -7.06 2.62
CA SER A 258 -5.94 -8.35 2.18
C SER A 258 -6.33 -9.51 3.12
N HIS A 259 -7.40 -9.38 3.89
CA HIS A 259 -7.71 -10.31 4.98
C HIS A 259 -8.61 -11.46 4.53
N LEU A 260 -8.16 -12.68 4.78
CA LEU A 260 -8.94 -13.90 4.57
C LEU A 260 -9.76 -14.23 5.83
N GLY A 261 -11.01 -14.69 5.65
CA GLY A 261 -11.78 -15.29 6.74
C GLY A 261 -12.81 -14.40 7.42
N PHE A 262 -13.11 -13.24 6.84
CA PHE A 262 -14.24 -12.41 7.22
C PHE A 262 -15.57 -13.06 6.74
N LYS A 263 -16.62 -13.04 7.56
CA LYS A 263 -17.98 -13.49 7.18
C LYS A 263 -18.97 -12.34 7.06
N GLY A 264 -18.94 -11.40 8.00
CA GLY A 264 -19.96 -10.36 8.09
C GLY A 264 -19.75 -9.45 9.30
N SER A 265 -20.70 -8.54 9.49
CA SER A 265 -20.80 -7.77 10.74
C SER A 265 -21.42 -8.64 11.83
N ASP A 266 -20.97 -8.51 13.08
CA ASP A 266 -21.62 -9.17 14.21
C ASP A 266 -22.99 -8.53 14.48
N PRO A 267 -24.13 -9.21 14.27
CA PRO A 267 -25.45 -8.58 14.39
C PRO A 267 -25.87 -8.30 15.85
N ARG A 268 -25.18 -8.87 16.85
CA ARG A 268 -25.63 -8.89 18.26
C ARG A 268 -25.61 -7.54 18.96
N ARG A 269 -24.96 -6.52 18.37
CA ARG A 269 -24.91 -5.15 18.94
C ARG A 269 -25.86 -4.16 18.26
N LEU A 270 -26.71 -4.62 17.34
CA LEU A 270 -27.76 -3.82 16.70
C LEU A 270 -29.11 -4.03 17.41
N THR A 271 -29.95 -3.00 17.45
CA THR A 271 -31.37 -3.13 17.82
C THR A 271 -32.16 -3.82 16.72
N ASP A 272 -33.37 -4.31 17.00
CA ASP A 272 -34.23 -4.96 16.00
C ASP A 272 -34.47 -4.09 14.75
N GLU A 273 -34.79 -2.79 14.95
CA GLU A 273 -34.94 -1.80 13.87
C GLU A 273 -33.65 -1.66 13.03
N GLN A 274 -32.49 -1.64 13.69
CA GLN A 274 -31.20 -1.55 13.01
C GLN A 274 -30.87 -2.84 12.26
N GLN A 275 -31.26 -4.01 12.77
CA GLN A 275 -31.02 -5.28 12.10
C GLN A 275 -31.80 -5.35 10.79
N GLU A 276 -33.09 -4.99 10.79
CA GLU A 276 -33.92 -4.96 9.57
C GLU A 276 -33.33 -4.01 8.52
N ALA A 277 -33.03 -2.77 8.91
CA ALA A 277 -32.43 -1.78 8.00
C ALA A 277 -31.02 -2.17 7.51
N PHE A 278 -30.25 -2.91 8.32
CA PHE A 278 -28.93 -3.41 7.92
C PHE A 278 -29.06 -4.52 6.86
N ILE A 279 -30.01 -5.44 7.03
CA ILE A 279 -30.28 -6.50 6.04
C ILE A 279 -30.64 -5.88 4.70
N GLU A 280 -31.62 -4.95 4.68
CA GLU A 280 -32.00 -4.22 3.45
C GLU A 280 -30.79 -3.54 2.78
N THR A 281 -29.91 -2.95 3.59
CA THR A 281 -28.69 -2.32 3.09
C THR A 281 -27.77 -3.33 2.41
N THR A 282 -27.57 -4.51 3.00
CA THR A 282 -26.66 -5.53 2.46
C THR A 282 -27.16 -6.16 1.15
N GLU A 283 -28.46 -6.15 0.90
CA GLU A 283 -29.07 -6.73 -0.31
C GLU A 283 -29.05 -5.79 -1.53
N LEU A 284 -28.63 -4.53 -1.37
CA LEU A 284 -28.60 -3.56 -2.47
C LEU A 284 -27.65 -4.02 -3.60
N PRO A 285 -28.03 -3.88 -4.89
CA PRO A 285 -27.21 -4.33 -6.02
C PRO A 285 -25.80 -3.77 -6.03
N GLN A 286 -25.64 -2.51 -5.62
CA GLN A 286 -24.33 -1.85 -5.51
C GLN A 286 -23.39 -2.52 -4.50
N ASN A 287 -23.91 -3.28 -3.51
CA ASN A 287 -23.15 -3.92 -2.44
C ASN A 287 -22.79 -5.39 -2.74
N ARG A 288 -23.27 -5.99 -3.84
CA ARG A 288 -23.16 -7.43 -4.12
C ARG A 288 -21.72 -7.99 -4.15
N TYR A 289 -20.72 -7.15 -4.42
CA TYR A 289 -19.30 -7.51 -4.50
C TYR A 289 -18.45 -6.95 -3.35
N SER A 290 -19.08 -6.45 -2.29
CA SER A 290 -18.42 -5.86 -1.13
C SER A 290 -19.12 -6.29 0.14
N THR A 291 -18.42 -6.42 1.26
CA THR A 291 -19.13 -6.62 2.53
C THR A 291 -19.35 -5.32 3.27
N VAL A 292 -20.60 -5.10 3.68
CA VAL A 292 -20.99 -3.98 4.52
C VAL A 292 -20.71 -4.32 5.98
N LEU A 293 -20.14 -3.36 6.70
CA LEU A 293 -19.84 -3.43 8.13
C LEU A 293 -20.36 -2.18 8.82
N TYR A 294 -21.14 -2.35 9.89
CA TYR A 294 -21.58 -1.20 10.66
C TYR A 294 -20.51 -0.76 11.66
N ALA A 295 -20.46 0.55 11.86
CA ALA A 295 -19.46 1.24 12.67
C ALA A 295 -20.18 2.00 13.80
N ILE A 296 -19.86 1.64 15.05
CA ILE A 296 -20.43 2.24 16.26
C ILE A 296 -19.58 3.45 16.66
N PRO A 297 -20.10 4.69 16.61
CA PRO A 297 -19.33 5.88 16.94
C PRO A 297 -18.87 5.89 18.40
N GLN A 298 -17.66 6.40 18.62
CA GLN A 298 -17.04 6.63 19.92
C GLN A 298 -16.85 8.14 20.15
N VAL A 299 -16.43 8.52 21.36
CA VAL A 299 -16.25 9.93 21.75
C VAL A 299 -15.00 10.58 21.14
N ASP A 300 -14.04 9.78 20.66
CA ASP A 300 -12.69 10.19 20.24
C ASP A 300 -12.48 10.19 18.71
N ASP A 301 -13.51 10.54 17.93
CA ASP A 301 -13.48 10.46 16.45
C ASP A 301 -13.04 9.08 15.93
N SER A 302 -13.47 8.05 16.66
CA SER A 302 -13.26 6.66 16.32
C SER A 302 -14.58 5.89 16.29
N TRP A 303 -14.52 4.71 15.69
CA TRP A 303 -15.64 3.79 15.56
C TRP A 303 -15.18 2.39 15.89
N LEU A 304 -15.99 1.68 16.67
CA LEU A 304 -15.83 0.24 16.87
C LEU A 304 -16.61 -0.50 15.78
N ILE A 305 -16.00 -1.54 15.23
CA ILE A 305 -16.54 -2.32 14.13
C ILE A 305 -16.60 -3.78 14.59
N PRO A 306 -17.77 -4.25 15.02
CA PRO A 306 -17.97 -5.64 15.42
C PRO A 306 -17.97 -6.55 14.19
N VAL A 307 -17.06 -7.52 14.15
CA VAL A 307 -16.78 -8.37 12.99
C VAL A 307 -16.99 -9.85 13.35
N GLU A 308 -17.69 -10.57 12.48
CA GLU A 308 -17.73 -12.03 12.49
C GLU A 308 -16.64 -12.59 11.57
N MET A 309 -15.71 -13.33 12.16
CA MET A 309 -14.66 -14.08 11.49
C MET A 309 -15.03 -15.57 11.41
N LYS A 310 -14.37 -16.34 10.54
CA LYS A 310 -14.47 -17.80 10.53
C LYS A 310 -14.10 -18.44 11.88
N THR A 311 -13.22 -17.78 12.63
CA THR A 311 -12.65 -18.26 13.90
C THR A 311 -13.39 -17.76 15.15
N GLY A 312 -14.37 -16.87 15.01
CA GLY A 312 -15.08 -16.25 16.14
C GLY A 312 -15.44 -14.80 15.88
N PHE A 313 -15.71 -14.05 16.95
CA PHE A 313 -16.04 -12.62 16.87
C PHE A 313 -14.84 -11.77 17.28
N GLU A 314 -14.60 -10.68 16.57
CA GLU A 314 -13.55 -9.70 16.85
C GLU A 314 -14.14 -8.29 16.85
N THR A 315 -13.50 -7.36 17.58
CA THR A 315 -13.83 -5.94 17.48
C THR A 315 -12.68 -5.20 16.83
N TRP A 316 -12.91 -4.65 15.64
CA TRP A 316 -11.96 -3.76 14.99
C TRP A 316 -12.22 -2.31 15.39
N ARG A 317 -11.23 -1.44 15.17
CA ARG A 317 -11.37 0.01 15.39
C ARG A 317 -11.01 0.76 14.13
N TYR A 318 -11.85 1.70 13.73
CA TYR A 318 -11.52 2.70 12.72
C TYR A 318 -11.39 4.05 13.42
N SER A 319 -10.37 4.85 13.11
CA SER A 319 -10.27 6.22 13.62
C SER A 319 -9.89 7.18 12.52
N LEU A 320 -10.30 8.45 12.66
CA LEU A 320 -9.85 9.49 11.74
C LEU A 320 -8.33 9.59 11.72
N ARG A 321 -7.64 9.31 12.84
CA ARG A 321 -6.18 9.47 12.98
C ARG A 321 -5.37 8.31 12.41
N MET A 322 -5.81 7.06 12.61
CA MET A 322 -5.02 5.85 12.33
C MET A 322 -5.66 4.92 11.30
N GLY A 323 -6.85 5.25 10.79
CA GLY A 323 -7.59 4.39 9.88
C GLY A 323 -8.05 3.10 10.53
N LEU A 324 -8.21 2.04 9.75
CA LEU A 324 -8.66 0.73 10.21
C LEU A 324 -7.53 -0.04 10.90
N GLN A 325 -7.80 -0.45 12.14
CA GLN A 325 -6.92 -1.22 13.01
C GLN A 325 -7.66 -2.49 13.45
N ASN A 326 -6.99 -3.63 13.35
CA ASN A 326 -7.47 -4.82 14.04
C ASN A 326 -7.00 -4.70 15.49
N GLN A 327 -7.92 -4.51 16.44
CA GLN A 327 -7.60 -4.70 17.84
C GLN A 327 -7.65 -6.21 18.08
N GLY A 328 -6.51 -6.88 17.94
CA GLY A 328 -6.36 -8.28 18.27
C GLY A 328 -6.50 -8.49 19.77
N GLY A 329 -7.72 -8.35 20.28
CA GLY A 329 -8.15 -8.80 21.59
C GLY A 329 -9.23 -9.83 21.35
N ARG A 330 -8.95 -11.09 21.71
CA ARG A 330 -10.04 -11.97 22.10
C ARG A 330 -10.70 -11.26 23.28
N ASP A 331 -11.97 -10.89 23.13
CA ASP A 331 -12.80 -10.58 24.29
C ASP A 331 -12.83 -11.86 25.14
N GLU A 332 -11.94 -11.96 26.14
CA GLU A 332 -12.05 -12.89 27.26
C GLU A 332 -12.88 -12.25 28.38
#